data_AF-A0A8G1TZG9-F1
#
_entry.id   AF-A0A8G1TZG9-F1
#
_cell.length_a   1.000
_cell.length_b   1.000
_cell.length_c   1.000
_cell.angle_alpha   90.00
_cell.angle_beta   90.00
_cell.angle_gamma   90.00
#
_symmetry.space_group_name_H-M   'P 1'
#
loop_
_entity.id
_entity.type
_entity.pdbx_description
1 polymer ?
#
loop_
_entity_poly.entity_id
_entity_poly.type
_entity_poly.pdbx_seq_one_letter_code
_entity_poly.pdbx_strand_id
1 'polypeptide(L)'
;MDTQGTPRSWLDRIVAGVGVLGTLVTIVLTIWNAQTKQQIDQREADLRIQTAALDAELRRRSTSVEESKERVERYKWVYSLVPELSVQDGAKRNAALAMVRLALSKEEADGLLAGLQQSPNEEVRKAAAQSVATIAKIENAEIVRLVSQMNAPGVDERRRATGRLQRDFNDSADAIVEALKLLNSDQIDKLSPSGLINVLYFLSRTDPRAWTQDARSLAGQVLPLVRARNAGPQTQAELARVEETLKAAARQ
;
A
#
# COMPACT_ATOMS: atom_id res chain seq x y z
N MET A 1 -53.84 31.25 -99.48
CA MET A 1 -52.49 30.95 -98.96
C MET A 1 -52.48 31.33 -97.50
N ASP A 2 -52.44 30.31 -96.64
CA ASP A 2 -52.09 30.38 -95.22
C ASP A 2 -50.77 31.17 -95.02
N THR A 3 -50.52 31.86 -93.91
CA THR A 3 -50.47 31.29 -92.57
C THR A 3 -50.72 32.35 -91.48
N GLN A 4 -51.31 31.83 -90.42
CA GLN A 4 -51.86 32.47 -89.23
C GLN A 4 -50.75 33.05 -88.34
N GLY A 5 -50.93 34.30 -87.90
CA GLY A 5 -50.26 34.81 -86.71
C GLY A 5 -51.06 34.41 -85.47
N THR A 6 -50.53 33.48 -84.67
CA THR A 6 -51.10 33.15 -83.35
C THR A 6 -50.73 34.23 -82.33
N PRO A 7 -51.69 34.83 -81.62
CA PRO A 7 -51.39 35.71 -80.50
C PRO A 7 -50.92 34.87 -79.31
N ARG A 8 -49.69 35.12 -78.84
CA ARG A 8 -49.16 34.49 -77.61
C ARG A 8 -50.09 34.78 -76.44
N SER A 9 -50.65 33.70 -75.91
CA SER A 9 -51.71 33.68 -74.90
C SER A 9 -51.21 34.22 -73.55
N TRP A 10 -51.99 35.11 -72.95
CA TRP A 10 -51.82 35.57 -71.56
C TRP A 10 -51.82 34.40 -70.55
N LEU A 11 -52.45 33.28 -70.90
CA LEU A 11 -52.43 32.05 -70.10
C LEU A 11 -51.02 31.43 -70.02
N ASP A 12 -50.17 31.54 -71.06
CA ASP A 12 -48.78 31.05 -71.00
C ASP A 12 -47.94 31.83 -70.00
N ARG A 13 -48.26 33.12 -69.77
CA ARG A 13 -47.58 33.96 -68.76
C ARG A 13 -48.05 33.66 -67.34
N ILE A 14 -49.32 33.28 -67.14
CA ILE A 14 -49.84 32.85 -65.83
C ILE A 14 -49.35 31.45 -65.47
N VAL A 15 -49.35 30.51 -66.41
CA VAL A 15 -48.83 29.14 -66.17
C VAL A 15 -47.32 29.17 -65.90
N ALA A 16 -46.56 30.03 -66.60
CA ALA A 16 -45.15 30.26 -66.29
C ALA A 16 -44.95 30.94 -64.92
N GLY A 17 -45.82 31.88 -64.51
CA GLY A 17 -45.75 32.56 -63.21
C GLY A 17 -46.09 31.67 -62.01
N VAL A 18 -47.06 30.76 -62.14
CA VAL A 18 -47.46 29.82 -61.08
C VAL A 18 -46.41 28.72 -60.89
N GLY A 19 -45.75 28.25 -61.95
CA GLY A 19 -44.64 27.30 -61.86
C GLY A 19 -43.39 27.84 -61.18
N VAL A 20 -43.07 29.13 -61.38
CA VAL A 20 -41.93 29.82 -60.74
C VAL A 20 -42.20 30.11 -59.26
N LEU A 21 -43.43 30.46 -58.89
CA LEU A 21 -43.80 30.66 -57.49
C LEU A 21 -43.83 29.33 -56.71
N GLY A 22 -44.32 28.25 -57.32
CA GLY A 22 -44.29 26.91 -56.71
C GLY A 22 -42.87 26.38 -56.47
N THR A 23 -41.94 26.65 -57.37
CA THR A 23 -40.52 26.30 -57.19
C THR A 23 -39.85 27.17 -56.12
N LEU A 24 -40.15 28.48 -56.05
CA LEU A 24 -39.66 29.34 -54.97
C LEU A 24 -40.16 28.90 -53.59
N VAL A 25 -41.45 28.58 -53.45
CA VAL A 25 -42.01 28.06 -52.18
C VAL A 25 -41.37 26.73 -51.79
N THR A 26 -41.13 25.84 -52.76
CA THR A 26 -40.46 24.55 -52.51
C THR A 26 -39.00 24.75 -52.10
N ILE A 27 -38.27 25.68 -52.73
CA ILE A 27 -36.89 26.02 -52.36
C ILE A 27 -36.85 26.61 -50.95
N VAL A 28 -37.75 27.54 -50.62
CA VAL A 28 -37.84 28.15 -49.28
C VAL A 28 -38.17 27.09 -48.23
N LEU A 29 -39.13 26.19 -48.49
CA LEU A 29 -39.45 25.08 -47.60
C LEU A 29 -38.28 24.10 -47.46
N THR A 30 -37.54 23.84 -48.53
CA THR A 30 -36.37 22.93 -48.49
C THR A 30 -35.24 23.55 -47.66
N ILE A 31 -34.97 24.84 -47.82
CA ILE A 31 -33.98 25.57 -47.02
C ILE A 31 -34.42 25.63 -45.56
N TRP A 32 -35.69 25.93 -45.28
CA TRP A 32 -36.20 25.99 -43.91
C TRP A 32 -36.20 24.61 -43.24
N ASN A 33 -36.58 23.55 -43.96
CA ASN A 33 -36.59 22.20 -43.42
C ASN A 33 -35.15 21.68 -43.18
N ALA A 34 -34.21 22.01 -44.08
CA ALA A 34 -32.79 21.71 -43.89
C ALA A 34 -32.19 22.48 -42.70
N GLN A 35 -32.50 23.76 -42.55
CA GLN A 35 -32.03 24.59 -41.44
C GLN A 35 -32.63 24.16 -40.09
N THR A 36 -33.92 23.78 -40.08
CA THR A 36 -34.60 23.28 -38.89
C THR A 36 -34.06 21.90 -38.48
N LYS A 37 -33.81 21.02 -39.45
CA LYS A 37 -33.19 19.72 -39.21
C LYS A 37 -31.78 19.86 -38.64
N GLN A 38 -30.97 20.77 -39.18
CA GLN A 38 -29.63 21.05 -38.64
C GLN A 38 -29.67 21.55 -37.19
N GLN A 39 -30.65 22.40 -36.84
CA GLN A 39 -30.83 22.86 -35.46
C GLN A 39 -31.29 21.73 -34.52
N ILE A 40 -32.14 20.82 -35.00
CA ILE A 40 -32.60 19.66 -34.23
C ILE A 40 -31.44 18.68 -34.01
N ASP A 41 -30.68 18.34 -35.06
CA ASP A 41 -29.55 17.41 -34.99
C ASP A 41 -28.45 17.95 -34.04
N GLN A 42 -28.20 19.27 -34.05
CA GLN A 42 -27.29 19.92 -33.10
C GLN A 42 -27.79 19.83 -31.66
N ARG A 43 -29.08 20.12 -31.43
CA ARG A 43 -29.69 20.00 -30.09
C ARG A 43 -29.71 18.57 -29.58
N GLU A 44 -29.96 17.58 -30.45
CA GLU A 44 -29.90 16.17 -30.09
C GLU A 44 -28.48 15.73 -29.75
N ALA A 45 -27.47 16.18 -30.50
CA ALA A 45 -26.07 15.91 -30.20
C ALA A 45 -25.64 16.53 -28.85
N ASP A 46 -26.02 17.79 -28.61
CA ASP A 46 -25.73 18.48 -27.35
C ASP A 46 -26.41 17.80 -26.16
N LEU A 47 -27.68 17.38 -26.31
CA LEU A 47 -28.40 16.64 -25.27
C LEU A 47 -27.72 15.28 -25.00
N ARG A 48 -27.31 14.54 -26.03
CA ARG A 48 -26.61 13.25 -25.85
C ARG A 48 -25.28 13.41 -25.13
N ILE A 49 -24.52 14.47 -25.45
CA ILE A 49 -23.26 14.78 -24.77
C ILE A 49 -23.52 15.13 -23.31
N GLN A 50 -24.53 15.97 -23.02
CA GLN A 50 -24.90 16.33 -21.66
C GLN A 50 -25.38 15.13 -20.84
N THR A 51 -26.22 14.26 -21.40
CA THR A 51 -26.69 13.04 -20.72
C THR A 51 -25.54 12.07 -20.45
N ALA A 52 -24.64 11.89 -21.43
CA ALA A 52 -23.47 11.02 -21.24
C ALA A 52 -22.51 11.56 -20.18
N ALA A 53 -22.31 12.89 -20.12
CA ALA A 53 -21.50 13.53 -19.09
C ALA A 53 -22.15 13.41 -17.69
N LEU A 54 -23.46 13.59 -17.60
CA LEU A 54 -24.21 13.43 -16.36
C LEU A 54 -24.18 11.98 -15.86
N ASP A 55 -24.35 11.00 -16.76
CA ASP A 55 -24.27 9.57 -16.44
C ASP A 55 -22.86 9.18 -15.95
N ALA A 56 -21.82 9.71 -16.58
CA ALA A 56 -20.44 9.49 -16.14
C ALA A 56 -20.18 10.08 -14.74
N GLU A 57 -20.71 11.28 -14.48
CA GLU A 57 -20.59 11.94 -13.17
C GLU A 57 -21.39 11.21 -12.09
N LEU A 58 -22.62 10.77 -12.38
CA LEU A 58 -23.44 9.98 -11.46
C LEU A 58 -22.80 8.63 -11.14
N ARG A 59 -22.20 7.96 -12.13
CA ARG A 59 -21.44 6.73 -11.90
C ARG A 59 -20.23 6.98 -11.01
N ARG A 60 -19.44 8.04 -11.26
CA ARG A 60 -18.29 8.41 -10.41
C ARG A 60 -18.71 8.70 -8.98
N ARG A 61 -19.78 9.48 -8.78
CA ARG A 61 -20.33 9.77 -7.46
C ARG A 61 -20.85 8.51 -6.78
N SER A 62 -21.56 7.66 -7.51
CA SER A 62 -22.06 6.37 -7.00
C SER A 62 -20.91 5.48 -6.53
N THR A 63 -19.86 5.31 -7.34
CA THR A 63 -18.66 4.55 -6.97
C THR A 63 -17.99 5.15 -5.72
N SER A 64 -17.79 6.47 -5.68
CA SER A 64 -17.18 7.13 -4.52
C SER A 64 -18.03 6.99 -3.24
N VAL A 65 -19.37 7.00 -3.38
CA VAL A 65 -20.29 6.76 -2.27
C VAL A 65 -20.21 5.32 -1.79
N GLU A 66 -20.18 4.33 -2.69
CA GLU A 66 -20.02 2.93 -2.31
C GLU A 66 -18.66 2.67 -1.65
N GLU A 67 -17.55 3.17 -2.21
CA GLU A 67 -16.23 3.10 -1.57
C GLU A 67 -16.21 3.75 -0.17
N SER A 68 -16.96 4.84 0.00
CA SER A 68 -17.09 5.51 1.29
C SER A 68 -17.95 4.71 2.27
N LYS A 69 -19.03 4.06 1.80
CA LYS A 69 -19.84 3.15 2.63
C LYS A 69 -19.02 1.95 3.08
N GLU A 70 -18.30 1.31 2.16
CA GLU A 70 -17.42 0.19 2.48
C GLU A 70 -16.38 0.60 3.53
N ARG A 71 -15.73 1.75 3.37
CA ARG A 71 -14.76 2.28 4.33
C ARG A 71 -15.39 2.53 5.71
N VAL A 72 -16.59 3.10 5.76
CA VAL A 72 -17.33 3.30 7.02
C VAL A 72 -17.69 1.98 7.69
N GLU A 73 -18.15 0.99 6.94
CA GLU A 73 -18.46 -0.34 7.48
C GLU A 73 -17.20 -1.04 8.01
N ARG A 74 -16.06 -0.92 7.30
CA ARG A 74 -14.76 -1.40 7.81
C ARG A 74 -14.40 -0.74 9.14
N TYR A 75 -14.54 0.58 9.25
CA TYR A 75 -14.22 1.29 10.49
C TYR A 75 -15.17 0.95 11.63
N LYS A 76 -16.47 0.80 11.36
CA LYS A 76 -17.45 0.32 12.36
C LYS A 76 -17.09 -1.07 12.86
N TRP A 77 -16.73 -1.96 11.95
CA TRP A 77 -16.29 -3.31 12.31
C TRP A 77 -15.01 -3.27 13.14
N VAL A 78 -14.00 -2.49 12.75
CA VAL A 78 -12.77 -2.31 13.54
C VAL A 78 -13.07 -1.74 14.93
N TYR A 79 -13.97 -0.76 15.02
CA TYR A 79 -14.39 -0.20 16.30
C TYR A 79 -15.00 -1.27 17.23
N SER A 80 -15.74 -2.24 16.68
CA SER A 80 -16.27 -3.36 17.45
C SER A 80 -15.18 -4.27 18.04
N LEU A 81 -13.97 -4.27 17.48
CA LEU A 81 -12.82 -5.04 17.96
C LEU A 81 -11.98 -4.30 19.01
N VAL A 82 -12.19 -3.00 19.21
CA VAL A 82 -11.41 -2.19 20.18
C VAL A 82 -11.51 -2.74 21.62
N PRO A 83 -12.69 -3.18 22.12
CA PRO A 83 -12.77 -3.80 23.44
C PRO A 83 -11.89 -5.05 23.59
N GLU A 84 -11.82 -5.88 22.54
CA GLU A 84 -11.01 -7.11 22.52
C GLU A 84 -9.50 -6.83 22.63
N LEU A 85 -9.05 -5.63 22.27
CA LEU A 85 -7.65 -5.23 22.43
C LEU A 85 -7.25 -5.10 23.92
N SER A 86 -8.22 -4.84 24.80
CA SER A 86 -8.01 -4.64 26.24
C SER A 86 -8.18 -5.91 27.08
N VAL A 87 -8.60 -7.02 26.46
CA VAL A 87 -8.82 -8.30 27.16
C VAL A 87 -7.46 -8.90 27.57
N GLN A 88 -7.42 -9.52 28.76
CA GLN A 88 -6.19 -10.14 29.30
C GLN A 88 -5.74 -11.37 28.49
N ASP A 89 -6.65 -12.02 27.78
CA ASP A 89 -6.38 -13.14 26.89
C ASP A 89 -5.53 -12.70 25.70
N GLY A 90 -4.26 -13.11 25.72
CA GLY A 90 -3.30 -12.79 24.67
C GLY A 90 -3.68 -13.33 23.29
N ALA A 91 -4.34 -14.48 23.19
CA ALA A 91 -4.72 -15.07 21.90
C ALA A 91 -5.86 -14.28 21.24
N LYS A 92 -6.90 -13.94 22.01
CA LYS A 92 -8.02 -13.11 21.51
C LYS A 92 -7.55 -11.73 21.08
N ARG A 93 -6.72 -11.10 21.91
CA ARG A 93 -6.14 -9.80 21.59
C ARG A 93 -5.29 -9.83 20.32
N ASN A 94 -4.44 -10.85 20.15
CA ASN A 94 -3.62 -10.98 18.95
C ASN A 94 -4.46 -11.22 17.69
N ALA A 95 -5.53 -12.02 17.80
CA ALA A 95 -6.47 -12.24 16.70
C ALA A 95 -7.19 -10.95 16.32
N ALA A 96 -7.72 -10.20 17.31
CA ALA A 96 -8.33 -8.89 17.08
C ALA A 96 -7.35 -7.93 16.40
N LEU A 97 -6.08 -7.93 16.81
CA LEU A 97 -5.05 -7.07 16.22
C LEU A 97 -4.70 -7.44 14.77
N ALA A 98 -4.62 -8.74 14.45
CA ALA A 98 -4.43 -9.21 13.09
C ALA A 98 -5.61 -8.82 12.19
N MET A 99 -6.83 -8.87 12.73
CA MET A 99 -8.05 -8.43 12.04
C MET A 99 -8.06 -6.93 11.79
N VAL A 100 -7.63 -6.10 12.76
CA VAL A 100 -7.45 -4.66 12.57
C VAL A 100 -6.43 -4.37 11.47
N ARG A 101 -5.30 -5.10 11.44
CA ARG A 101 -4.27 -4.97 10.39
C ARG A 101 -4.75 -5.43 9.01
N LEU A 102 -5.69 -6.36 8.93
CA LEU A 102 -6.26 -6.82 7.66
C LEU A 102 -7.29 -5.83 7.09
N ALA A 103 -8.06 -5.17 7.96
CA ALA A 103 -9.13 -4.27 7.55
C ALA A 103 -8.68 -2.82 7.32
N LEU A 104 -7.56 -2.40 7.89
CA LEU A 104 -7.01 -1.05 7.77
C LEU A 104 -5.72 -1.03 6.94
N SER A 105 -5.43 0.11 6.32
CA SER A 105 -4.08 0.39 5.83
C SER A 105 -3.09 0.49 7.00
N LYS A 106 -1.78 0.46 6.68
CA LYS A 106 -0.73 0.61 7.70
C LYS A 106 -0.87 1.96 8.43
N GLU A 107 -1.09 3.03 7.67
CA GLU A 107 -1.23 4.40 8.17
C GLU A 107 -2.49 4.54 9.05
N GLU A 108 -3.61 3.94 8.64
CA GLU A 108 -4.86 3.94 9.40
C GLU A 108 -4.72 3.18 10.73
N ALA A 109 -4.07 2.02 10.71
CA ALA A 109 -3.82 1.22 11.91
C ALA A 109 -2.87 1.93 12.88
N ASP A 110 -1.81 2.57 12.36
CA ASP A 110 -0.87 3.35 13.16
C ASP A 110 -1.55 4.57 13.78
N GLY A 111 -2.39 5.28 13.01
CA GLY A 111 -3.20 6.40 13.50
C GLY A 111 -4.19 6.00 14.59
N LEU A 112 -4.89 4.87 14.42
CA LEU A 112 -5.77 4.31 15.44
C LEU A 112 -5.01 4.02 16.74
N LEU A 113 -3.89 3.30 16.66
CA LEU A 113 -3.10 2.93 17.83
C LEU A 113 -2.49 4.14 18.55
N ALA A 114 -1.99 5.12 17.79
CA ALA A 114 -1.50 6.38 18.35
C ALA A 114 -2.61 7.14 19.11
N GLY A 115 -3.83 7.18 18.56
CA GLY A 115 -4.99 7.75 19.24
C GLY A 115 -5.35 7.01 20.53
N LEU A 116 -5.33 5.67 20.51
CA LEU A 116 -5.60 4.86 21.70
C LEU A 116 -4.53 5.03 22.79
N GLN A 117 -3.26 5.26 22.42
CA GLN A 117 -2.18 5.57 23.36
C GLN A 117 -2.37 6.92 24.08
N GLN A 118 -3.14 7.85 23.50
CA GLN A 118 -3.48 9.13 24.12
C GLN A 118 -4.77 9.07 24.95
N SER A 119 -5.44 7.91 25.01
CA SER A 119 -6.69 7.74 25.75
C SER A 119 -6.53 8.14 27.23
N PRO A 120 -7.52 8.79 27.86
CA PRO A 120 -7.48 9.06 29.30
C PRO A 120 -7.58 7.79 30.14
N ASN A 121 -8.10 6.69 29.58
CA ASN A 121 -8.20 5.39 30.25
C ASN A 121 -6.85 4.64 30.22
N GLU A 122 -6.32 4.31 31.40
CA GLU A 122 -5.03 3.63 31.55
C GLU A 122 -4.98 2.23 30.92
N GLU A 123 -6.06 1.45 31.04
CA GLU A 123 -6.15 0.11 30.45
C GLU A 123 -6.10 0.18 28.92
N VAL A 124 -6.78 1.16 28.33
CA VAL A 124 -6.75 1.41 26.88
C VAL A 124 -5.37 1.83 26.41
N ARG A 125 -4.68 2.71 27.15
CA ARG A 125 -3.29 3.09 26.81
C ARG A 125 -2.34 1.91 26.88
N LYS A 126 -2.42 1.10 27.96
CA LYS A 126 -1.60 -0.10 28.14
C LYS A 126 -1.86 -1.12 27.03
N ALA A 127 -3.13 -1.36 26.71
CA ALA A 127 -3.53 -2.23 25.60
C ALA A 127 -2.97 -1.73 24.26
N ALA A 128 -3.06 -0.44 23.97
CA ALA A 128 -2.53 0.16 22.75
C ALA A 128 -0.99 0.04 22.65
N ALA A 129 -0.27 0.29 23.74
CA ALA A 129 1.18 0.10 23.80
C ALA A 129 1.58 -1.38 23.58
N GLN A 130 0.85 -2.31 24.20
CA GLN A 130 1.05 -3.74 24.00
C GLN A 130 0.73 -4.18 22.57
N SER A 131 -0.32 -3.63 21.96
CA SER A 131 -0.68 -3.90 20.56
C SER A 131 0.40 -3.40 19.59
N VAL A 132 0.99 -2.23 19.80
CA VAL A 132 2.12 -1.77 18.98
C VAL A 132 3.31 -2.74 19.09
N ALA A 133 3.65 -3.18 20.30
CA ALA A 133 4.71 -4.16 20.50
C ALA A 133 4.39 -5.53 19.85
N THR A 134 3.12 -5.96 19.89
CA THR A 134 2.67 -7.20 19.25
C THR A 134 2.69 -7.09 17.73
N ILE A 135 2.29 -5.96 17.14
CA ILE A 135 2.41 -5.73 15.69
C ILE A 135 3.85 -5.79 15.27
N ALA A 136 4.76 -5.10 15.98
CA ALA A 136 6.18 -5.17 15.68
C ALA A 136 6.68 -6.63 15.72
N LYS A 137 6.18 -7.45 16.66
CA LYS A 137 6.47 -8.90 16.69
C LYS A 137 5.87 -9.68 15.53
N ILE A 138 4.68 -9.33 15.06
CA ILE A 138 4.02 -9.99 13.92
C ILE A 138 4.77 -9.64 12.63
N GLU A 139 5.07 -8.36 12.41
CA GLU A 139 5.84 -7.87 11.28
C GLU A 139 7.26 -8.46 11.28
N ASN A 140 7.87 -8.58 12.46
CA ASN A 140 9.20 -9.18 12.62
C ASN A 140 9.17 -10.69 12.89
N ALA A 141 8.03 -11.36 12.77
CA ALA A 141 7.91 -12.79 13.11
C ALA A 141 8.83 -13.65 12.23
N GLU A 142 8.96 -13.29 10.95
CA GLU A 142 9.88 -13.97 10.05
C GLU A 142 11.34 -13.75 10.46
N ILE A 143 11.74 -12.51 10.77
CA ILE A 143 13.08 -12.18 11.24
C ILE A 143 13.40 -12.98 12.51
N VAL A 144 12.52 -12.94 13.51
CA VAL A 144 12.68 -13.67 14.78
C VAL A 144 12.82 -15.17 14.53
N ARG A 145 11.97 -15.74 13.66
CA ARG A 145 12.05 -17.15 13.27
C ARG A 145 13.40 -17.47 12.64
N LEU A 146 13.83 -16.71 11.63
CA LEU A 146 15.11 -16.92 10.95
C LEU A 146 16.31 -16.75 11.88
N VAL A 147 16.29 -15.73 12.75
CA VAL A 147 17.34 -15.49 13.74
C VAL A 147 17.45 -16.67 14.72
N SER A 148 16.32 -17.17 15.23
CA SER A 148 16.31 -18.35 16.11
C SER A 148 16.87 -19.60 15.41
N GLN A 149 16.57 -19.77 14.12
CA GLN A 149 17.03 -20.89 13.31
C GLN A 149 18.53 -20.87 13.02
N MET A 150 19.24 -19.74 13.25
CA MET A 150 20.70 -19.72 13.18
C MET A 150 21.36 -20.63 14.24
N ASN A 151 20.66 -20.97 15.32
CA ASN A 151 21.07 -21.93 16.35
C ASN A 151 20.31 -23.27 16.29
N ALA A 152 19.59 -23.55 15.20
CA ALA A 152 18.89 -24.83 15.02
C ALA A 152 19.87 -26.02 15.06
N PRO A 153 19.45 -27.22 15.48
CA PRO A 153 20.33 -28.40 15.52
C PRO A 153 20.78 -28.85 14.12
N GLY A 154 19.93 -28.69 13.10
CA GLY A 154 20.22 -29.09 11.72
C GLY A 154 21.09 -28.09 10.95
N VAL A 155 22.14 -28.57 10.29
CA VAL A 155 23.06 -27.74 9.47
C VAL A 155 22.32 -27.03 8.34
N ASP A 156 21.44 -27.73 7.63
CA ASP A 156 20.70 -27.17 6.49
C ASP A 156 19.68 -26.11 6.91
N GLU A 157 19.11 -26.24 8.11
CA GLU A 157 18.21 -25.24 8.66
C GLU A 157 18.97 -23.96 9.00
N ARG A 158 20.10 -24.08 9.70
CA ARG A 158 20.98 -22.94 9.99
C ARG A 158 21.43 -22.24 8.71
N ARG A 159 21.92 -23.00 7.72
CA ARG A 159 22.42 -22.45 6.45
C ARG A 159 21.32 -21.73 5.66
N ARG A 160 20.12 -22.30 5.59
CA ARG A 160 18.96 -21.66 4.94
C ARG A 160 18.56 -20.38 5.66
N ALA A 161 18.51 -20.41 6.98
CA ALA A 161 18.15 -19.25 7.79
C ALA A 161 19.16 -18.11 7.66
N THR A 162 20.45 -18.37 7.87
CA THR A 162 21.52 -17.38 7.71
C THR A 162 21.56 -16.85 6.27
N GLY A 163 21.43 -17.72 5.27
CA GLY A 163 21.43 -17.30 3.87
C GLY A 163 20.23 -16.44 3.50
N ARG A 164 19.06 -16.64 4.13
CA ARG A 164 17.87 -15.80 3.90
C ARG A 164 17.99 -14.45 4.61
N LEU A 165 18.46 -14.43 5.86
CA LEU A 165 18.76 -13.18 6.57
C LEU A 165 19.74 -12.29 5.79
N GLN A 166 20.76 -12.88 5.19
CA GLN A 166 21.75 -12.11 4.42
C GLN A 166 21.23 -11.56 3.09
N ARG A 167 20.31 -12.24 2.43
CA ARG A 167 19.77 -11.78 1.15
C ARG A 167 18.67 -10.75 1.32
N ASP A 168 17.81 -10.98 2.30
CA ASP A 168 16.53 -10.28 2.39
C ASP A 168 16.49 -9.27 3.55
N PHE A 169 17.44 -9.33 4.49
CA PHE A 169 17.42 -8.56 5.74
C PHE A 169 18.80 -8.01 6.16
N ASN A 170 19.76 -7.88 5.25
CA ASN A 170 21.10 -7.37 5.59
C ASN A 170 21.12 -5.87 5.92
N ASP A 171 20.10 -5.12 5.49
CA ASP A 171 19.88 -3.70 5.75
C ASP A 171 18.80 -3.46 6.83
N SER A 172 18.32 -4.52 7.49
CA SER A 172 17.28 -4.43 8.51
C SER A 172 17.87 -4.16 9.90
N ALA A 173 17.55 -2.99 10.46
CA ALA A 173 17.86 -2.65 11.84
C ALA A 173 17.27 -3.67 12.84
N ASP A 174 16.04 -4.13 12.60
CA ASP A 174 15.37 -5.11 13.45
C ASP A 174 16.08 -6.46 13.43
N ALA A 175 16.54 -6.91 12.26
CA ALA A 175 17.31 -8.15 12.16
C ALA A 175 18.65 -8.08 12.91
N ILE A 176 19.34 -6.94 12.86
CA ILE A 176 20.56 -6.68 13.65
C ILE A 176 20.25 -6.77 15.14
N VAL A 177 19.20 -6.08 15.60
CA VAL A 177 18.81 -6.07 17.03
C VAL A 177 18.44 -7.47 17.52
N GLU A 178 17.63 -8.21 16.76
CA GLU A 178 17.25 -9.59 17.12
C GLU A 178 18.46 -10.53 17.15
N ALA A 179 19.39 -10.40 16.20
CA ALA A 179 20.63 -11.19 16.22
C ALA A 179 21.52 -10.86 17.43
N LEU A 180 21.64 -9.58 17.80
CA LEU A 180 22.38 -9.15 18.99
C LEU A 180 21.74 -9.65 20.30
N LYS A 181 20.41 -9.77 20.36
CA LYS A 181 19.71 -10.34 21.52
C LYS A 181 20.09 -11.80 21.80
N LEU A 182 20.51 -12.57 20.79
CA LEU A 182 21.04 -13.92 21.01
C LEU A 182 22.41 -13.93 21.72
N LEU A 183 23.13 -12.81 21.69
CA LEU A 183 24.47 -12.66 22.28
C LEU A 183 24.44 -12.04 23.68
N ASN A 184 23.26 -11.73 24.22
CA ASN A 184 23.13 -11.22 25.58
C ASN A 184 23.48 -12.29 26.63
N SER A 185 23.72 -11.87 27.88
CA SER A 185 24.12 -12.77 28.98
C SER A 185 23.20 -13.97 29.17
N ASP A 186 21.90 -13.79 28.95
CA ASP A 186 20.88 -14.80 29.28
C ASP A 186 20.71 -15.86 28.17
N GLN A 187 21.20 -15.59 26.96
CA GLN A 187 21.03 -16.45 25.78
C GLN A 187 22.36 -16.95 25.21
N ILE A 188 23.45 -16.22 25.39
CA ILE A 188 24.74 -16.56 24.77
C ILE A 188 25.25 -17.95 25.18
N ASP A 189 24.96 -18.40 26.40
CA ASP A 189 25.31 -19.75 26.89
C ASP A 189 24.45 -20.88 26.28
N LYS A 190 23.31 -20.54 25.68
CA LYS A 190 22.44 -21.48 24.97
C LYS A 190 22.82 -21.62 23.50
N LEU A 191 23.76 -20.81 23.01
CA LEU A 191 24.25 -20.92 21.64
C LEU A 191 25.24 -22.07 21.50
N SER A 192 25.00 -22.93 20.52
CA SER A 192 26.01 -23.85 20.04
C SER A 192 27.19 -23.07 19.42
N PRO A 193 28.41 -23.65 19.33
CA PRO A 193 29.51 -23.01 18.63
C PRO A 193 29.17 -22.61 17.18
N SER A 194 28.38 -23.45 16.48
CA SER A 194 27.87 -23.15 15.15
C SER A 194 26.83 -22.02 15.15
N GLY A 195 25.96 -21.96 16.17
CA GLY A 195 25.00 -20.86 16.32
C GLY A 195 25.71 -19.53 16.52
N LEU A 196 26.71 -19.50 17.41
CA LEU A 196 27.49 -18.29 17.67
C LEU A 196 28.19 -17.76 16.41
N ILE A 197 28.89 -18.62 15.66
CA ILE A 197 29.56 -18.18 14.44
C ILE A 197 28.55 -17.71 13.37
N ASN A 198 27.38 -18.34 13.25
CA ASN A 198 26.36 -17.93 12.29
C ASN A 198 25.77 -16.54 12.61
N VAL A 199 25.56 -16.25 13.89
CA VAL A 199 25.11 -14.91 14.33
C VAL A 199 26.16 -13.86 13.97
N LEU A 200 27.43 -14.11 14.30
CA LEU A 200 28.51 -13.17 13.95
C LEU A 200 28.69 -13.03 12.44
N TYR A 201 28.56 -14.13 11.70
CA TYR A 201 28.65 -14.17 10.23
C TYR A 201 27.55 -13.34 9.56
N PHE A 202 26.32 -13.37 10.10
CA PHE A 202 25.25 -12.49 9.67
C PHE A 202 25.58 -11.03 9.99
N LEU A 203 25.87 -10.71 11.26
CA LEU A 203 26.14 -9.34 11.72
C LEU A 203 27.29 -8.67 10.95
N SER A 204 28.36 -9.39 10.66
CA SER A 204 29.53 -8.87 9.94
C SER A 204 29.27 -8.52 8.47
N ARG A 205 28.13 -8.96 7.91
CA ARG A 205 27.73 -8.76 6.51
C ARG A 205 26.49 -7.89 6.36
N THR A 206 26.08 -7.22 7.44
CA THR A 206 25.00 -6.23 7.41
C THR A 206 25.47 -4.89 6.85
N ASP A 207 24.55 -4.12 6.26
CA ASP A 207 24.84 -2.76 5.80
C ASP A 207 25.16 -1.87 7.01
N PRO A 208 26.33 -1.20 7.07
CA PRO A 208 26.66 -0.27 8.13
C PRO A 208 25.60 0.83 8.37
N ARG A 209 24.80 1.20 7.36
CA ARG A 209 23.70 2.19 7.47
C ARG A 209 22.51 1.71 8.30
N ALA A 210 22.33 0.40 8.42
CA ALA A 210 21.22 -0.20 9.18
C ALA A 210 21.47 -0.20 10.71
N TRP A 211 22.68 0.14 11.14
CA TRP A 211 23.08 0.15 12.55
C TRP A 211 22.63 1.42 13.27
N THR A 212 21.43 1.36 13.85
CA THR A 212 20.88 2.44 14.68
C THR A 212 21.72 2.68 15.94
N GLN A 213 21.54 3.84 16.58
CA GLN A 213 22.21 4.16 17.84
C GLN A 213 21.97 3.08 18.92
N ASP A 214 20.75 2.57 19.01
CA ASP A 214 20.38 1.51 19.95
C ASP A 214 21.07 0.19 19.63
N ALA A 215 21.13 -0.21 18.36
CA ALA A 215 21.85 -1.41 17.92
C ALA A 215 23.35 -1.31 18.23
N ARG A 216 23.96 -0.13 18.01
CA ARG A 216 25.38 0.13 18.34
C ARG A 216 25.63 0.06 19.84
N SER A 217 24.73 0.62 20.66
CA SER A 217 24.80 0.53 22.12
C SER A 217 24.70 -0.92 22.60
N LEU A 218 23.73 -1.68 22.07
CA LEU A 218 23.56 -3.09 22.39
C LEU A 218 24.78 -3.92 22.01
N ALA A 219 25.36 -3.68 20.82
CA ALA A 219 26.60 -4.33 20.40
C ALA A 219 27.78 -4.03 21.33
N GLY A 220 27.91 -2.79 21.80
CA GLY A 220 28.90 -2.41 22.80
C GLY A 220 28.77 -3.20 24.10
N GLN A 221 27.56 -3.61 24.46
CA GLN A 221 27.29 -4.42 25.66
C GLN A 221 27.58 -5.91 25.43
N VAL A 222 27.20 -6.48 24.28
CA VAL A 222 27.23 -7.93 24.06
C VAL A 222 28.53 -8.45 23.43
N LEU A 223 29.22 -7.67 22.58
CA LEU A 223 30.46 -8.14 21.94
C LEU A 223 31.61 -8.44 22.92
N PRO A 224 31.77 -7.70 24.04
CA PRO A 224 32.73 -8.09 25.08
C PRO A 224 32.44 -9.47 25.69
N LEU A 225 31.17 -9.85 25.82
CA LEU A 225 30.77 -11.18 26.32
C LEU A 225 31.22 -12.27 25.34
N VAL A 226 31.01 -12.05 24.04
CA VAL A 226 31.48 -12.96 22.98
C VAL A 226 33.01 -13.10 23.04
N ARG A 227 33.73 -11.99 23.20
CA ARG A 227 35.20 -11.98 23.30
C ARG A 227 35.69 -12.80 24.49
N ALA A 228 35.04 -12.67 25.65
CA ALA A 228 35.39 -13.38 26.88
C ALA A 228 35.28 -14.91 26.75
N ARG A 229 34.48 -15.42 25.80
CA ARG A 229 34.34 -16.88 25.58
C ARG A 229 35.57 -17.54 24.97
N ASN A 230 36.54 -16.77 24.44
CA ASN A 230 37.73 -17.31 23.78
C ASN A 230 37.41 -18.41 22.75
N ALA A 231 36.37 -18.17 21.92
CA ALA A 231 35.96 -19.10 20.88
C ALA A 231 37.07 -19.31 19.83
N GLY A 232 36.95 -20.37 19.02
CA GLY A 232 37.99 -20.75 18.06
C GLY A 232 38.31 -19.68 16.99
N PRO A 233 39.40 -19.86 16.22
CA PRO A 233 39.93 -18.82 15.33
C PRO A 233 38.92 -18.26 14.33
N GLN A 234 38.02 -19.10 13.81
CA GLN A 234 36.97 -18.68 12.87
C GLN A 234 35.96 -17.73 13.52
N THR A 235 35.57 -17.99 14.77
CA THR A 235 34.64 -17.13 15.51
C THR A 235 35.29 -15.80 15.87
N GLN A 236 36.58 -15.81 16.23
CA GLN A 236 37.35 -14.57 16.46
C GLN A 236 37.50 -13.73 15.20
N ALA A 237 37.73 -14.36 14.05
CA ALA A 237 37.80 -13.67 12.76
C ALA A 237 36.46 -13.01 12.40
N GLU A 238 35.33 -13.69 12.61
CA GLU A 238 34.01 -13.10 12.39
C GLU A 238 33.69 -11.99 13.40
N LEU A 239 34.06 -12.15 14.68
CA LEU A 239 33.92 -11.10 15.68
C LEU A 239 34.68 -9.82 15.27
N ALA A 240 35.92 -9.96 14.81
CA ALA A 240 36.71 -8.83 14.32
C ALA A 240 36.02 -8.11 13.14
N ARG A 241 35.42 -8.86 12.21
CA ARG A 241 34.64 -8.27 11.10
C ARG A 241 33.40 -7.54 11.59
N VAL A 242 32.68 -8.07 12.58
CA VAL A 242 31.54 -7.36 13.20
C VAL A 242 32.00 -6.01 13.78
N GLU A 243 33.14 -5.98 14.45
CA GLU A 243 33.71 -4.74 15.01
C GLU A 243 34.12 -3.74 13.91
N GLU A 244 34.61 -4.21 12.76
CA GLU A 244 34.87 -3.37 11.59
C GLU A 244 33.58 -2.78 11.02
N THR A 245 32.53 -3.58 10.86
CA THR A 245 31.20 -3.12 10.43
C THR A 245 30.65 -2.08 11.40
N LEU A 246 30.80 -2.29 12.71
CA LEU A 246 30.37 -1.34 13.75
C LEU A 246 31.15 -0.02 13.67
N LYS A 247 32.47 -0.07 13.43
CA LYS A 247 33.29 1.13 13.21
C LYS A 247 32.87 1.88 11.96
N ALA A 248 32.55 1.17 10.88
CA ALA A 248 32.04 1.78 9.65
C ALA A 248 30.69 2.47 9.89
N ALA A 249 29.79 1.82 10.65
CA ALA A 249 28.51 2.38 11.05
C ALA A 249 28.63 3.64 11.91
N ALA A 250 29.67 3.74 12.76
CA ALA A 250 29.90 4.90 13.63
C ALA A 250 30.45 6.14 12.91
N ARG A 251 30.88 6.01 11.65
CA ARG A 251 31.40 7.12 10.82
C ARG A 251 30.34 7.82 9.98
N GLN A 252 29.10 7.35 10.06
CA GLN A 252 27.94 7.90 9.37
C GLN A 252 27.16 8.79 10.34
#